data_AF-A0A170YQR8-F1
#
_entry.id   AF-A0A170YQR8-F1
#
_cell.length_a   1.000
_cell.length_b   1.000
_cell.length_c   1.000
_cell.angle_alpha   90.00
_cell.angle_beta   90.00
_cell.angle_gamma   90.00
#
_symmetry.space_group_name_H-M   'P 1'
#
loop_
_entity.id
_entity.type
_entity.pdbx_description
1 polymer ?
#
loop_
_entity_poly.entity_id
_entity_poly.type
_entity_poly.pdbx_seq_one_letter_code
_entity_poly.pdbx_strand_id
1 'polypeptide(L)'
;RLHVMAGMYAAIFFLMTAVIGAKKGCSRLEGCRREYLAGLEEAGILEPEPTLAYCQELRLFGQCVQRTTKGCRGDLAFHSTSSLVDTLARRYNCSQHKIRGERKQGVARPAYVACTYHRAQTAIKKECGLYGAPDLRTFSSHYQKCNVIGTWPLLDNDYLAVQITN
;
A
#
# COMPACT_ATOMS: atom_id res chain seq x y z
N ARG A 1 -13.35 -18.40 -48.67
CA ARG A 1 -12.72 -19.02 -47.47
C ARG A 1 -11.76 -18.05 -46.76
N LEU A 2 -10.87 -17.34 -47.46
CA LEU A 2 -9.97 -16.34 -46.86
C LEU A 2 -10.68 -15.18 -46.12
N HIS A 3 -11.76 -14.63 -46.69
CA HIS A 3 -12.51 -13.53 -46.06
C HIS A 3 -13.19 -13.91 -44.73
N VAL A 4 -13.64 -15.16 -44.60
CA VAL A 4 -14.28 -15.66 -43.37
C VAL A 4 -13.24 -15.82 -42.26
N MET A 5 -12.04 -16.29 -42.60
CA MET A 5 -10.92 -16.39 -41.66
C MET A 5 -10.47 -15.01 -41.19
N ALA A 6 -10.33 -14.03 -42.10
CA ALA A 6 -9.93 -12.66 -41.76
C ALA A 6 -10.92 -11.98 -40.80
N GLY A 7 -12.24 -12.16 -41.02
CA GLY A 7 -13.27 -11.64 -40.11
C GLY A 7 -13.23 -12.29 -38.72
N MET A 8 -12.92 -13.59 -38.66
CA MET A 8 -12.80 -14.32 -37.40
C MET A 8 -11.58 -13.86 -36.58
N TYR A 9 -10.42 -13.66 -37.22
CA TYR A 9 -9.24 -13.11 -36.56
C TYR A 9 -9.45 -11.67 -36.06
N ALA A 10 -10.15 -10.83 -36.85
CA ALA A 10 -10.48 -9.47 -36.44
C ALA A 10 -11.44 -9.45 -35.23
N ALA A 11 -12.43 -10.34 -35.20
CA ALA A 11 -13.35 -10.47 -34.07
C ALA A 11 -12.64 -10.97 -32.79
N ILE A 12 -11.73 -11.95 -32.92
CA ILE A 12 -10.90 -12.44 -31.80
C ILE A 12 -10.00 -11.30 -31.29
N PHE A 13 -9.37 -10.53 -32.17
CA PHE A 13 -8.53 -9.39 -31.78
C PHE A 13 -9.33 -8.30 -31.05
N PHE A 14 -10.54 -7.98 -31.52
CA PHE A 14 -11.46 -7.04 -30.85
C PHE A 14 -11.92 -7.56 -29.47
N LEU A 15 -12.21 -8.85 -29.35
CA LEU A 15 -12.56 -9.46 -28.07
C LEU A 15 -11.37 -9.46 -27.09
N MET A 16 -10.16 -9.77 -27.57
CA MET A 16 -8.96 -9.75 -26.74
C MET A 16 -8.59 -8.34 -26.27
N THR A 17 -8.80 -7.31 -27.09
CA THR A 17 -8.57 -5.91 -26.69
C THR A 17 -9.64 -5.39 -25.72
N ALA A 18 -10.90 -5.82 -25.85
CA ALA A 18 -11.98 -5.45 -24.94
C ALA A 18 -11.85 -6.08 -23.53
N VAL A 19 -11.20 -7.24 -23.40
CA VAL A 19 -11.00 -7.94 -22.12
C VAL A 19 -9.86 -7.32 -21.30
N ILE A 20 -8.95 -6.57 -21.93
CA ILE A 20 -7.88 -5.83 -21.23
C ILE A 20 -8.47 -4.52 -20.70
N GLY A 21 -9.30 -4.62 -19.65
CA GLY A 21 -9.69 -3.46 -18.86
C GLY A 21 -8.43 -2.84 -18.25
N ALA A 22 -8.09 -1.61 -18.66
CA ALA A 22 -6.99 -0.87 -18.04
C ALA A 22 -7.28 -0.71 -16.55
N LYS A 23 -6.54 -1.42 -15.70
CA LYS A 23 -6.61 -1.25 -14.24
C LYS A 23 -6.15 0.18 -13.94
N LYS A 24 -7.10 1.08 -13.67
CA LYS A 24 -6.79 2.44 -13.25
C LYS A 24 -6.16 2.38 -11.86
N GLY A 25 -4.90 2.80 -11.76
CA GLY A 25 -4.21 2.93 -10.50
C GLY A 25 -4.85 3.98 -9.59
N CYS A 26 -4.41 4.05 -8.33
CA CYS A 26 -4.99 4.96 -7.35
C CYS A 26 -4.78 6.43 -7.72
N SER A 27 -5.84 7.14 -8.07
CA SER A 27 -5.78 8.55 -8.48
C SER A 27 -5.20 9.49 -7.43
N ARG A 28 -5.34 9.15 -6.13
CA ARG A 28 -4.76 9.93 -5.03
C ARG A 28 -3.23 9.81 -5.00
N LEU A 29 -2.70 8.63 -5.30
CA LEU A 29 -1.26 8.40 -5.41
C LEU A 29 -0.67 9.17 -6.60
N GLU A 30 -1.38 9.20 -7.72
CA GLU A 30 -1.01 9.99 -8.90
C GLU A 30 -0.93 11.50 -8.58
N GLY A 31 -1.80 12.00 -7.71
CA GLY A 31 -1.70 13.35 -7.14
C GLY A 31 -0.38 13.57 -6.41
N CYS A 32 -0.05 12.69 -5.46
CA CYS A 32 1.21 12.76 -4.72
C CYS A 32 2.44 12.71 -5.64
N ARG A 33 2.41 11.88 -6.69
CA ARG A 33 3.54 11.78 -7.63
C ARG A 33 3.74 13.07 -8.41
N ARG A 34 2.66 13.73 -8.83
CA ARG A 34 2.75 15.02 -9.53
C ARG A 34 3.34 16.11 -8.63
N GLU A 35 2.88 16.21 -7.38
CA GLU A 35 3.43 17.16 -6.40
C GLU A 35 4.91 16.91 -6.15
N TYR A 36 5.32 15.65 -6.01
CA TYR A 36 6.73 15.28 -5.82
C TYR A 36 7.62 15.67 -7.01
N LEU A 37 7.17 15.38 -8.25
CA LEU A 37 7.93 15.75 -9.45
C LEU A 37 8.07 17.26 -9.61
N ALA A 38 7.00 18.02 -9.32
CA ALA A 38 7.03 19.47 -9.34
C ALA A 38 8.00 20.03 -8.28
N GLY A 39 7.99 19.47 -7.07
CA GLY A 39 8.91 19.86 -6.00
C GLY A 39 10.38 19.56 -6.32
N LEU A 40 10.67 18.43 -6.98
CA LEU A 40 12.02 18.13 -7.48
C LEU A 40 12.48 19.12 -8.55
N GLU A 41 11.60 19.47 -9.50
CA GLU A 41 11.89 20.44 -10.56
C GLU A 41 12.16 21.84 -9.99
N GLU A 42 11.33 22.30 -9.05
CA GLU A 42 11.50 23.59 -8.37
C GLU A 42 12.79 23.64 -7.55
N ALA A 43 13.16 22.53 -6.91
CA ALA A 43 14.43 22.40 -6.18
C ALA A 43 15.65 22.18 -7.09
N GLY A 44 15.47 22.05 -8.41
CA GLY A 44 16.56 21.80 -9.36
C GLY A 44 17.22 20.42 -9.23
N ILE A 45 16.48 19.43 -8.75
CA ILE A 45 16.99 18.07 -8.48
C ILE A 45 16.67 17.16 -9.67
N LEU A 46 17.68 16.88 -10.49
CA LEU A 46 17.52 15.98 -11.64
C LEU A 46 17.66 14.50 -11.26
N GLU A 47 18.47 14.20 -10.23
CA GLU A 47 18.73 12.84 -9.77
C GLU A 47 18.65 12.71 -8.25
N PRO A 48 18.30 11.52 -7.73
CA PRO A 48 18.31 11.25 -6.29
C PRO A 48 19.72 11.38 -5.67
N GLU A 49 19.90 12.41 -4.85
CA GLU A 49 21.16 12.68 -4.14
C GLU A 49 20.94 12.82 -2.62
N PRO A 50 21.95 12.54 -1.77
CA PRO A 50 21.86 12.71 -0.32
C PRO A 50 21.95 14.20 0.09
N THR A 51 21.11 15.06 -0.51
CA THR A 51 21.03 16.48 -0.19
C THR A 51 19.84 16.77 0.73
N LEU A 52 19.93 17.87 1.49
CA LEU A 52 18.84 18.33 2.34
C LEU A 52 17.56 18.60 1.52
N ALA A 53 17.70 19.19 0.33
CA ALA A 53 16.59 19.51 -0.55
C ALA A 53 15.87 18.23 -1.04
N TYR A 54 16.62 17.24 -1.52
CA TYR A 54 16.05 15.96 -1.93
C TYR A 54 15.34 15.25 -0.78
N CYS A 55 15.97 15.20 0.39
CA CYS A 55 15.37 14.59 1.57
C CYS A 55 14.13 15.33 2.08
N GLN A 56 14.00 16.63 1.82
CA GLN A 56 12.80 17.41 2.11
C GLN A 56 11.67 17.01 1.16
N GLU A 57 11.91 16.97 -0.15
CA GLU A 57 10.92 16.56 -1.14
C GLU A 57 10.46 15.12 -0.93
N LEU A 58 11.41 14.20 -0.68
CA LEU A 58 11.10 12.80 -0.39
C LEU A 58 10.23 12.65 0.88
N ARG A 59 10.44 13.51 1.89
CA ARG A 59 9.64 13.52 3.13
C ARG A 59 8.22 14.02 2.87
N LEU A 60 8.05 15.08 2.07
CA LEU A 60 6.74 15.60 1.67
C LEU A 60 5.97 14.55 0.88
N PHE A 61 6.64 13.89 -0.08
CA PHE A 61 6.05 12.80 -0.84
C PHE A 61 5.62 11.64 0.05
N GLY A 62 6.48 11.20 0.98
CA GLY A 62 6.13 10.16 1.95
C GLY A 62 4.92 10.51 2.81
N GLN A 63 4.81 11.76 3.27
CA GLN A 63 3.63 12.22 4.02
C GLN A 63 2.36 12.19 3.17
N CYS A 64 2.43 12.61 1.90
CA CYS A 64 1.31 12.53 0.98
C CYS A 64 0.86 11.08 0.77
N VAL A 65 1.80 10.18 0.42
CA VAL A 65 1.54 8.74 0.21
C VAL A 65 0.84 8.15 1.42
N GLN A 66 1.32 8.40 2.65
CA GLN A 66 0.70 7.90 3.88
C GLN A 66 -0.75 8.34 4.07
N ARG A 67 -1.13 9.57 3.67
CA ARG A 67 -2.53 10.04 3.73
C ARG A 67 -3.43 9.30 2.75
N THR A 68 -2.88 8.77 1.66
CA THR A 68 -3.67 8.03 0.66
C THR A 68 -3.97 6.59 1.05
N THR A 69 -3.31 6.05 2.09
CA THR A 69 -3.37 4.63 2.51
C THR A 69 -4.77 4.04 2.49
N LYS A 70 -5.75 4.69 3.13
CA LYS A 70 -7.14 4.17 3.20
C LYS A 70 -7.80 4.04 1.82
N GLY A 71 -7.52 4.96 0.91
CA GLY A 71 -8.12 4.99 -0.44
C GLY A 71 -7.35 4.15 -1.48
N CYS A 72 -6.10 3.77 -1.19
CA CYS A 72 -5.23 3.06 -2.12
C CYS A 72 -4.81 1.67 -1.61
N ARG A 73 -5.47 1.09 -0.59
CA ARG A 73 -5.05 -0.17 0.06
C ARG A 73 -4.85 -1.34 -0.91
N GLY A 74 -5.70 -1.47 -1.92
CA GLY A 74 -5.65 -2.55 -2.91
C GLY A 74 -4.80 -2.24 -4.15
N ASP A 75 -4.12 -1.10 -4.17
CA ASP A 75 -3.32 -0.66 -5.31
C ASP A 75 -1.85 -1.10 -5.15
N LEU A 76 -1.35 -1.87 -6.12
CA LEU A 76 0.02 -2.37 -6.08
C LEU A 76 1.04 -1.22 -6.16
N ALA A 77 0.78 -0.20 -6.97
CA ALA A 77 1.69 0.93 -7.13
C ALA A 77 1.80 1.72 -5.82
N PHE A 78 0.74 1.83 -5.02
CA PHE A 78 0.78 2.40 -3.69
C PHE A 78 1.78 1.68 -2.78
N HIS A 79 1.72 0.34 -2.71
CA HIS A 79 2.64 -0.45 -1.88
C HIS A 79 4.08 -0.40 -2.39
N SER A 80 4.27 -0.46 -3.72
CA SER A 80 5.57 -0.27 -4.35
C SER A 80 6.15 1.11 -4.03
N THR A 81 5.34 2.17 -4.12
CA THR A 81 5.75 3.54 -3.81
C THR A 81 6.09 3.71 -2.34
N SER A 82 5.26 3.18 -1.43
CA SER A 82 5.53 3.25 0.02
C SER A 82 6.86 2.57 0.37
N SER A 83 7.13 1.39 -0.19
CA SER A 83 8.39 0.67 -0.01
C SER A 83 9.59 1.43 -0.62
N LEU A 84 9.39 2.06 -1.77
CA LEU A 84 10.42 2.85 -2.45
C LEU A 84 10.81 4.08 -1.62
N VAL A 85 9.82 4.86 -1.12
CA VAL A 85 10.07 6.04 -0.28
C VAL A 85 10.90 5.67 0.95
N ASP A 86 10.52 4.59 1.63
CA ASP A 86 11.25 4.09 2.80
C ASP A 86 12.67 3.63 2.45
N THR A 87 12.85 2.94 1.33
CA THR A 87 14.17 2.51 0.85
C THR A 87 15.07 3.70 0.52
N LEU A 88 14.54 4.71 -0.18
CA LEU A 88 15.28 5.92 -0.53
C LEU A 88 15.65 6.73 0.72
N ALA A 89 14.73 6.87 1.67
CA ALA A 89 14.98 7.59 2.91
C ALA A 89 16.13 6.97 3.72
N ARG A 90 16.24 5.63 3.72
CA ARG A 90 17.36 4.90 4.34
C ARG A 90 18.64 5.04 3.51
N ARG A 91 18.57 4.82 2.20
CA ARG A 91 19.73 4.88 1.27
C ARG A 91 20.45 6.23 1.35
N TYR A 92 19.68 7.32 1.41
CA TYR A 92 20.21 8.68 1.41
C TYR A 92 20.28 9.31 2.81
N ASN A 93 20.11 8.52 3.88
CA ASN A 93 20.20 8.99 5.27
C ASN A 93 19.33 10.23 5.58
N CYS A 94 18.13 10.31 4.99
CA CYS A 94 17.24 11.47 5.14
C CYS A 94 16.73 11.70 6.57
N SER A 95 16.93 10.73 7.48
CA SER A 95 16.70 10.89 8.91
C SER A 95 17.72 11.80 9.61
N GLN A 96 18.92 11.97 9.03
CA GLN A 96 20.03 12.76 9.58
C GLN A 96 19.94 14.24 9.19
N HIS A 97 19.31 14.53 8.04
CA HIS A 97 19.00 15.88 7.58
C HIS A 97 17.83 16.47 8.39
N LYS A 98 18.16 16.94 9.60
CA LYS A 98 17.27 17.81 10.40
C LYS A 98 17.25 19.19 9.75
N ILE A 99 16.07 19.72 9.47
CA ILE A 99 15.93 21.13 9.07
C ILE A 99 16.56 21.97 10.20
N ARG A 100 17.55 22.81 9.84
CA ARG A 100 18.25 23.72 10.76
C ARG A 100 17.24 24.77 11.22
N GLY A 101 16.43 24.42 12.21
CA GLY A 101 15.29 25.20 12.70
C GLY A 101 14.55 24.54 13.86
N GLU A 102 14.63 23.22 14.02
CA GLU A 102 14.13 22.55 15.22
C GLU A 102 15.30 22.13 16.12
N ARG A 103 15.58 22.99 17.10
CA ARG A 103 16.47 22.72 18.23
C ARG A 103 15.93 21.52 19.01
N LYS A 104 16.34 20.30 18.65
CA LYS A 104 16.03 19.11 19.45
C LYS A 104 16.86 19.17 20.73
N GLN A 105 16.21 19.42 21.86
CA GLN A 105 16.65 18.80 23.11
C GLN A 105 16.70 17.29 22.87
N GLY A 106 17.81 16.67 23.28
CA GLY A 106 18.12 15.27 22.99
C GLY A 106 16.99 14.36 23.39
N VAL A 107 16.23 13.87 22.42
CA VAL A 107 15.31 12.76 22.64
C VAL A 107 16.19 11.53 22.71
N ALA A 108 16.39 11.03 23.93
CA ALA A 108 16.92 9.70 24.17
C ALA A 108 16.26 8.72 23.21
N ARG A 109 17.07 7.87 22.58
CA ARG A 109 16.62 6.76 21.73
C ARG A 109 15.42 6.11 22.43
N PRO A 110 14.20 6.15 21.88
CA PRO A 110 13.03 5.73 22.63
C PRO A 110 13.26 4.27 23.02
N ALA A 111 13.25 4.02 24.34
CA ALA A 111 13.17 2.68 24.87
C ALA A 111 12.09 1.96 24.08
N TYR A 112 12.39 0.75 23.59
CA TYR A 112 11.48 -0.09 22.82
C TYR A 112 10.07 0.07 23.40
N VAL A 113 9.21 0.81 22.69
CA VAL A 113 7.88 1.14 23.19
C VAL A 113 7.08 -0.14 22.98
N ALA A 114 7.06 -0.99 24.00
CA ALA A 114 6.17 -2.14 24.03
C ALA A 114 4.73 -1.57 24.05
N CYS A 115 4.09 -1.53 22.89
CA CYS A 115 2.69 -1.14 22.78
C CYS A 115 1.85 -2.10 23.62
N THR A 116 1.37 -1.60 24.75
CA THR A 116 0.49 -2.35 25.65
C THR A 116 -0.95 -2.09 25.23
N TYR A 117 -1.67 -3.16 24.84
CA TYR A 117 -3.08 -3.03 24.50
C TYR A 117 -3.90 -2.79 25.77
N HIS A 118 -4.35 -1.55 25.96
CA HIS A 118 -5.28 -1.20 27.03
C HIS A 118 -6.71 -1.51 26.58
N ARG A 119 -7.23 -2.65 27.02
CA ARG A 119 -8.62 -3.06 26.78
C ARG A 119 -9.57 -2.09 27.49
N ALA A 120 -10.50 -1.48 26.76
CA ALA A 120 -11.63 -0.78 27.38
C ALA A 120 -12.41 -1.79 28.24
N GLN A 121 -12.88 -1.39 29.43
CA GLN A 121 -13.54 -2.29 30.39
C GLN A 121 -14.75 -3.05 29.78
N THR A 122 -15.36 -2.49 28.73
CA THR A 122 -16.50 -3.06 28.00
C THR A 122 -16.14 -3.83 26.72
N ALA A 123 -14.87 -3.84 26.30
CA ALA A 123 -14.49 -4.47 25.05
C ALA A 123 -14.62 -6.00 25.15
N ILE A 124 -15.43 -6.64 24.30
CA ILE A 124 -15.58 -8.11 24.27
C ILE A 124 -14.56 -8.68 23.27
N LYS A 125 -13.72 -9.63 23.71
CA LYS A 125 -12.83 -10.36 22.79
C LYS A 125 -13.67 -11.24 21.87
N LYS A 126 -13.48 -11.09 20.56
CA LYS A 126 -14.06 -11.96 19.53
C LYS A 126 -12.95 -12.85 18.96
N GLU A 127 -13.32 -14.06 18.61
CA GLU A 127 -12.38 -15.07 18.09
C GLU A 127 -12.91 -15.59 16.76
N CYS A 128 -12.00 -15.73 15.80
CA CYS A 128 -12.22 -16.33 14.50
C CYS A 128 -11.02 -17.23 14.22
N GLY A 129 -11.23 -18.35 13.54
CA GLY A 129 -10.16 -19.31 13.26
C GLY A 129 -10.43 -20.09 11.98
N LEU A 130 -9.36 -20.47 11.29
CA LEU A 130 -9.41 -21.34 10.12
C LEU A 130 -8.54 -22.57 10.40
N TYR A 131 -9.08 -23.76 10.15
CA TYR A 131 -8.46 -25.03 10.49
C TYR A 131 -8.56 -26.01 9.31
N GLY A 132 -7.50 -26.76 9.02
CA GLY A 132 -7.53 -27.91 8.10
C GLY A 132 -8.14 -27.63 6.72
N ALA A 133 -8.85 -28.63 6.15
CA ALA A 133 -9.63 -28.49 4.92
C ALA A 133 -10.85 -27.57 5.20
N PRO A 134 -10.93 -26.38 4.59
CA PRO A 134 -11.02 -25.14 5.35
C PRO A 134 -12.27 -25.08 6.22
N ASP A 135 -12.12 -25.48 7.48
CA ASP A 135 -13.12 -25.36 8.52
C ASP A 135 -12.96 -23.98 9.16
N LEU A 136 -13.89 -23.08 8.86
CA LEU A 136 -13.92 -21.70 9.32
C LEU A 136 -14.83 -21.57 10.55
N ARG A 137 -14.27 -21.07 11.65
CA ARG A 137 -15.03 -20.56 12.80
C ARG A 137 -15.12 -19.03 12.70
N THR A 138 -16.32 -18.51 12.49
CA THR A 138 -16.60 -17.06 12.39
C THR A 138 -16.55 -16.34 13.75
N PHE A 139 -16.51 -15.00 13.76
CA PHE A 139 -16.62 -14.19 14.98
C PHE A 139 -17.95 -14.35 15.76
N SER A 140 -18.97 -14.85 15.08
CA SER A 140 -20.25 -15.24 15.68
C SER A 140 -20.26 -16.66 16.26
N SER A 141 -19.11 -17.34 16.29
CA SER A 141 -18.95 -18.74 16.71
C SER A 141 -19.66 -19.77 15.83
N HIS A 142 -20.10 -19.40 14.61
CA HIS A 142 -20.60 -20.35 13.63
C HIS A 142 -19.47 -21.04 12.88
N TYR A 143 -19.64 -22.33 12.60
CA TYR A 143 -18.71 -23.15 11.81
C TYR A 143 -19.19 -23.29 10.37
N GLN A 144 -18.27 -23.18 9.43
CA GLN A 144 -18.53 -23.32 7.99
C GLN A 144 -17.42 -24.16 7.35
N LYS A 145 -17.79 -24.98 6.37
CA LYS A 145 -16.86 -25.69 5.49
C LYS A 145 -16.75 -24.92 4.19
N CYS A 146 -15.59 -24.32 3.94
CA CYS A 146 -15.37 -23.51 2.76
C CYS A 146 -14.46 -24.27 1.78
N ASN A 147 -14.92 -24.49 0.55
CA ASN A 147 -14.07 -24.96 -0.55
C ASN A 147 -13.82 -23.81 -1.52
N VAL A 148 -13.04 -22.83 -1.06
CA VAL A 148 -12.72 -21.63 -1.84
C VAL A 148 -11.31 -21.77 -2.39
N ILE A 149 -11.14 -21.57 -3.70
CA ILE A 149 -9.86 -21.68 -4.41
C ILE A 149 -9.29 -20.29 -4.63
N GLY A 150 -7.99 -20.11 -4.43
CA GLY A 150 -7.29 -18.84 -4.61
C GLY A 150 -7.22 -18.01 -3.33
N THR A 151 -7.00 -16.70 -3.47
CA THR A 151 -6.78 -15.79 -2.33
C THR A 151 -8.07 -15.12 -1.88
N TRP A 152 -8.39 -15.24 -0.60
CA TRP A 152 -9.60 -14.71 0.02
C TRP A 152 -9.31 -13.97 1.32
N PRO A 153 -10.01 -12.84 1.60
CA PRO A 153 -9.85 -12.12 2.86
C PRO A 153 -10.60 -12.85 3.99
N LEU A 154 -9.88 -13.27 5.03
CA LEU A 154 -10.49 -13.79 6.26
C LEU A 154 -10.96 -12.66 7.17
N LEU A 155 -10.17 -11.58 7.25
CA LEU A 155 -10.49 -10.36 7.97
C LEU A 155 -10.01 -9.18 7.14
N ASP A 156 -10.87 -8.21 6.90
CA ASP A 156 -10.49 -6.94 6.30
C ASP A 156 -11.29 -5.84 6.99
N ASN A 157 -10.64 -5.10 7.87
CA ASN A 157 -11.23 -3.96 8.56
C ASN A 157 -10.24 -2.79 8.63
N ASP A 158 -10.65 -1.68 9.24
CA ASP A 158 -9.83 -0.47 9.30
C ASP A 158 -8.48 -0.63 10.02
N TYR A 159 -8.34 -1.67 10.83
CA TYR A 159 -7.22 -1.89 11.74
C TYR A 159 -6.34 -3.07 11.33
N LEU A 160 -6.90 -4.11 10.71
CA LEU A 160 -6.21 -5.36 10.40
C LEU A 160 -6.77 -6.01 9.14
N ALA A 161 -5.85 -6.47 8.28
CA ALA A 161 -6.16 -7.29 7.11
C ALA A 161 -5.44 -8.65 7.22
N VAL A 162 -6.18 -9.73 7.00
CA VAL A 162 -5.69 -11.12 7.00
C VAL A 162 -6.21 -11.79 5.73
N GLN A 163 -5.30 -12.23 4.88
CA GLN A 163 -5.60 -12.95 3.64
C GLN A 163 -5.06 -14.37 3.70
N ILE A 164 -5.78 -15.28 3.05
CA ILE A 164 -5.46 -16.71 3.02
C ILE A 164 -5.56 -17.17 1.56
N THR A 165 -4.65 -18.08 1.17
CA THR A 165 -4.65 -18.69 -0.16
C THR A 165 -4.79 -20.20 0.01
N ASN A 166 -5.74 -20.81 -0.72
CA ASN A 166 -5.99 -22.25 -0.79
C ASN A 166 -5.88 -22.74 -2.23
#